data_AF-A0A933HHR7-F1
#
_entry.id   AF-A0A933HHR7-F1
#
_cell.length_a   1.000
_cell.length_b   1.000
_cell.length_c   1.000
_cell.angle_alpha   90.00
_cell.angle_beta   90.00
_cell.angle_gamma   90.00
#
_symmetry.space_group_name_H-M   'P 1'
#
loop_
_entity.id
_entity.type
_entity.pdbx_description
1 polymer ?
#
loop_
_entity_poly.entity_id
_entity_poly.type
_entity_poly.pdbx_seq_one_letter_code
_entity_poly.pdbx_strand_id
1 'polypeptide(L)'
;MNDLTPRERELVALGAAMGSNCVPCVQYHIAESRRIGLADPAIHAAIRHADKIRQVPARKTLDAALKLLSATDEAVQDAAAAEGCGCGEPTETAKGEPSQTAQPRDTMMQMMSNMMDACGSPSDSAPNRVESKLAASPAAGGDCGCN
;
A
#
# COMPACT_ATOMS: atom_id res chain seq x y z
N MET A 1 11.41 9.55 -28.17
CA MET A 1 11.15 8.12 -27.92
C MET A 1 11.03 7.35 -29.25
N ASN A 2 11.94 7.56 -30.20
CA ASN A 2 11.86 6.90 -31.52
C ASN A 2 12.75 5.65 -31.59
N ASP A 3 13.70 5.50 -30.68
CA ASP A 3 14.70 4.42 -30.67
C ASP A 3 14.22 3.14 -29.95
N LEU A 4 12.97 3.11 -29.49
CA LEU A 4 12.37 1.94 -28.86
C LEU A 4 11.70 1.06 -29.93
N THR A 5 11.79 -0.25 -29.78
CA THR A 5 10.95 -1.20 -30.51
C THR A 5 9.47 -1.04 -30.10
N PRO A 6 8.49 -1.51 -30.90
CA PRO A 6 7.08 -1.52 -30.49
C PRO A 6 6.85 -2.20 -29.13
N ARG A 7 7.55 -3.31 -28.86
CA ARG A 7 7.44 -4.04 -27.59
C ARG A 7 7.95 -3.22 -26.41
N GLU A 8 9.08 -2.53 -26.57
CA GLU A 8 9.62 -1.65 -25.52
C GLU A 8 8.71 -0.45 -25.27
N ARG A 9 8.15 0.16 -26.32
CA ARG A 9 7.18 1.25 -26.17
C ARG A 9 5.96 0.84 -25.36
N GLU A 10 5.38 -0.33 -25.65
CA GLU A 10 4.20 -0.79 -24.90
C GLU A 10 4.53 -1.13 -23.45
N LEU A 11 5.71 -1.69 -23.16
CA LEU A 11 6.14 -1.89 -21.78
C LEU A 11 6.32 -0.58 -21.01
N VAL A 12 6.89 0.45 -21.66
CA VAL A 12 7.00 1.80 -21.09
C VAL A 12 5.62 2.41 -20.86
N ALA A 13 4.71 2.31 -21.83
CA ALA A 13 3.36 2.85 -21.73
C ALA A 13 2.54 2.14 -20.64
N LEU A 14 2.63 0.82 -20.52
CA LEU A 14 2.03 0.05 -19.44
C LEU A 14 2.58 0.47 -18.06
N GLY A 15 3.90 0.68 -17.96
CA GLY A 15 4.53 1.20 -16.74
C GLY A 15 4.02 2.60 -16.35
N ALA A 16 3.87 3.50 -17.32
CA ALA A 16 3.34 4.85 -17.11
C ALA A 16 1.84 4.84 -16.72
N ALA A 17 1.05 3.96 -17.34
CA ALA A 17 -0.36 3.76 -17.00
C ALA A 17 -0.51 3.27 -15.54
N MET A 18 0.32 2.32 -15.12
CA MET A 18 0.38 1.86 -13.74
C MET A 18 0.80 2.99 -12.78
N GLY A 19 1.88 3.71 -13.10
CA GLY A 19 2.41 4.80 -12.26
C GLY A 19 1.42 5.95 -12.06
N SER A 20 0.60 6.26 -13.06
CA SER A 20 -0.44 7.29 -12.99
C SER A 20 -1.77 6.82 -12.40
N ASN A 21 -1.90 5.53 -12.07
CA ASN A 21 -3.15 4.89 -11.64
C ASN A 21 -4.30 5.00 -12.68
N CYS A 22 -4.00 5.11 -13.97
CA CYS A 22 -5.00 5.22 -15.02
C CYS A 22 -5.56 3.84 -15.42
N VAL A 23 -6.66 3.42 -14.80
CA VAL A 23 -7.34 2.13 -15.08
C VAL A 23 -7.65 1.90 -16.57
N PRO A 24 -8.29 2.83 -17.32
CA PRO A 24 -8.55 2.60 -18.73
C PRO A 24 -7.26 2.49 -19.57
N CYS A 25 -6.20 3.21 -19.19
CA CYS A 25 -4.90 3.10 -19.85
C CYS A 25 -4.28 1.71 -19.62
N VAL A 26 -4.36 1.17 -18.40
CA VAL A 26 -3.85 -0.19 -18.09
C VAL A 26 -4.59 -1.24 -18.91
N GLN A 27 -5.92 -1.14 -19.01
CA GLN A 27 -6.72 -2.07 -19.83
C GLN A 27 -6.31 -2.04 -21.30
N TYR A 28 -6.15 -0.84 -21.87
CA TYR A 28 -5.71 -0.64 -23.24
C TYR A 28 -4.31 -1.24 -23.48
N HIS A 29 -3.33 -0.88 -22.66
CA HIS A 29 -1.95 -1.30 -22.88
C HIS A 29 -1.72 -2.80 -22.61
N ILE A 30 -2.54 -3.46 -21.78
CA ILE A 30 -2.53 -4.93 -21.66
C ILE A 30 -3.02 -5.59 -22.95
N ALA A 31 -4.14 -5.10 -23.51
CA ALA A 31 -4.67 -5.64 -24.76
C ALA A 31 -3.70 -5.40 -25.92
N GLU A 32 -3.12 -4.21 -26.01
CA GLU A 32 -2.17 -3.83 -27.05
C GLU A 32 -0.85 -4.62 -26.93
N SER A 33 -0.32 -4.80 -25.71
CA SER A 33 0.85 -5.65 -25.46
C SER A 33 0.66 -7.07 -26.01
N ARG A 34 -0.52 -7.67 -25.81
CA ARG A 34 -0.86 -8.99 -26.37
C ARG A 34 -0.93 -8.93 -27.90
N ARG A 35 -1.55 -7.90 -28.46
CA ARG A 35 -1.70 -7.71 -29.92
C ARG A 35 -0.35 -7.67 -30.63
N ILE A 36 0.67 -7.07 -30.03
CA ILE A 36 2.03 -7.01 -30.58
C ILE A 36 2.92 -8.21 -30.17
N GLY A 37 2.33 -9.23 -29.55
CA GLY A 37 3.00 -10.49 -29.26
C GLY A 37 3.85 -10.52 -27.99
N LEU A 38 3.59 -9.66 -27.00
CA LEU A 38 4.12 -9.92 -25.65
C LEU A 38 3.43 -11.12 -25.02
N ALA A 39 4.22 -12.00 -24.43
CA ALA A 39 3.71 -13.13 -23.66
C ALA A 39 3.21 -12.64 -22.29
N ASP A 40 2.12 -13.23 -21.81
CA ASP A 40 1.51 -12.90 -20.51
C ASP A 40 2.50 -12.91 -19.33
N PRO A 41 3.50 -13.82 -19.24
CA PRO A 41 4.51 -13.74 -18.18
C PRO A 41 5.33 -12.45 -18.19
N ALA A 42 5.64 -11.89 -19.37
CA ALA A 42 6.38 -10.64 -19.50
C ALA A 42 5.51 -9.43 -19.08
N ILE A 43 4.24 -9.43 -19.51
CA ILE A 43 3.25 -8.41 -19.09
C ILE A 43 3.08 -8.44 -17.57
N HIS A 44 2.93 -9.62 -16.99
CA HIS A 44 2.81 -9.80 -15.54
C HIS A 44 4.07 -9.31 -14.80
N ALA A 45 5.26 -9.62 -15.30
CA ALA A 45 6.51 -9.14 -14.72
C ALA A 45 6.60 -7.61 -14.73
N ALA A 46 6.19 -6.96 -15.83
CA ALA A 46 6.16 -5.51 -15.96
C ALA A 46 5.17 -4.87 -14.97
N ILE A 47 3.96 -5.43 -14.84
CA ILE A 47 2.95 -4.98 -13.85
C ILE A 47 3.51 -5.06 -12.43
N ARG A 48 4.15 -6.18 -12.06
CA ARG A 48 4.73 -6.34 -10.72
C ARG A 48 5.86 -5.35 -10.44
N HIS A 49 6.67 -5.02 -11.45
CA HIS A 49 7.74 -4.03 -11.28
C HIS A 49 7.18 -2.62 -11.16
N ALA A 50 6.22 -2.26 -12.01
CA ALA A 50 5.56 -0.96 -11.96
C ALA A 50 4.81 -0.74 -10.65
N ASP A 51 4.13 -1.76 -10.11
CA ASP A 51 3.46 -1.65 -8.81
C ASP A 51 4.46 -1.40 -7.68
N LYS A 52 5.57 -2.14 -7.60
CA LYS A 52 6.63 -1.88 -6.61
C LYS A 52 7.12 -0.44 -6.64
N ILE A 53 7.33 0.11 -7.84
CA ILE A 53 7.76 1.50 -8.02
C ILE A 53 6.66 2.46 -7.54
N ARG A 54 5.41 2.22 -7.94
CA ARG A 54 4.23 3.04 -7.61
C ARG A 54 3.93 3.12 -6.12
N GLN A 55 4.21 2.05 -5.36
CA GLN A 55 3.96 2.01 -3.92
C GLN A 55 4.89 2.94 -3.12
N VAL A 56 6.11 3.17 -3.59
CA VAL A 56 7.09 4.02 -2.87
C VAL A 56 6.64 5.49 -2.77
N PRO A 57 6.33 6.20 -3.88
CA PRO A 57 5.85 7.58 -3.80
C PRO A 57 4.51 7.65 -3.09
N ALA A 58 3.60 6.69 -3.27
CA ALA A 58 2.31 6.68 -2.57
C ALA A 58 2.48 6.73 -1.04
N ARG A 59 3.36 5.89 -0.49
CA ARG A 59 3.68 5.87 0.95
C ARG A 59 4.38 7.16 1.38
N LYS A 60 5.42 7.58 0.67
CA LYS A 60 6.20 8.77 1.04
C LYS A 60 5.37 10.06 1.00
N THR A 61 4.49 10.19 0.02
CA THR A 61 3.59 11.34 -0.09
C THR A 61 2.59 11.38 1.05
N LEU A 62 2.02 10.23 1.43
CA LEU A 62 1.15 10.13 2.60
C LEU A 62 1.91 10.50 3.89
N ASP A 63 3.07 9.90 4.11
CA ASP A 63 3.91 10.19 5.28
C ASP A 63 4.26 11.68 5.38
N ALA A 64 4.62 12.31 4.26
CA ALA A 64 4.93 13.74 4.20
C ALA A 64 3.70 14.60 4.53
N ALA A 65 2.53 14.27 3.97
CA ALA A 65 1.29 14.99 4.25
C ALA A 65 0.91 14.91 5.74
N LEU A 66 0.97 13.73 6.35
CA LEU A 66 0.66 13.54 7.76
C LEU A 66 1.62 14.30 8.68
N LYS A 67 2.93 14.32 8.36
CA LYS A 67 3.93 15.07 9.14
C LYS A 67 3.68 16.57 9.13
N LEU A 68 3.18 17.13 8.02
CA LEU A 68 2.84 18.55 7.95
C LEU A 68 1.66 18.90 8.85
N LEU A 69 0.68 18.00 8.96
CA LEU A 69 -0.46 18.18 9.87
C LEU A 69 -0.04 18.02 11.34
N SER A 70 0.76 17.00 11.67
CA SER A 70 1.21 16.78 13.07
C SER A 70 2.17 17.86 13.56
N ALA A 71 3.02 18.41 12.68
CA ALA A 71 3.86 19.57 13.02
C ALA A 71 3.01 20.83 13.30
N THR A 72 1.82 20.90 12.72
CA THR A 72 0.86 21.97 13.01
C THR A 72 0.22 21.76 14.39
N ASP A 73 -0.09 20.52 14.76
CA ASP A 73 -0.67 20.21 16.08
C ASP A 73 0.28 20.55 17.24
N GLU A 74 1.58 20.25 17.12
CA GLU A 74 2.58 20.63 18.12
C GLU A 74 2.76 22.16 18.22
N ALA A 75 2.68 22.88 17.10
CA ALA A 75 2.70 24.34 17.10
C ALA A 75 1.45 24.96 17.73
N VAL A 76 0.30 24.28 17.66
CA VAL A 76 -0.95 24.71 18.31
C VAL A 76 -0.93 24.42 19.81
N GLN A 77 -0.24 23.37 20.28
CA GLN A 77 -0.11 23.07 21.71
C GLN A 77 0.85 24.03 22.44
N ASP A 78 1.90 24.51 21.78
CA ASP A 78 2.79 25.55 22.34
C ASP A 78 2.13 26.94 22.34
N ALA A 79 1.23 27.21 21.38
CA ALA A 79 0.43 28.44 21.34
C ALA A 79 -0.79 28.42 22.28
N ALA A 80 -1.33 27.24 22.63
CA ALA A 80 -2.45 27.14 23.58
C ALA A 80 -2.03 27.38 25.05
N ALA A 81 -0.72 27.36 25.35
CA ALA A 81 -0.19 27.71 26.67
C ALA A 81 0.13 29.20 26.83
N ALA A 82 0.13 29.99 25.75
CA ALA A 82 0.41 31.41 25.77
C ALA A 82 -0.69 32.19 25.04
N GLU A 83 -1.44 32.97 25.83
CA GLU A 83 -2.34 34.05 25.41
C GLU A 83 -3.78 33.64 25.05
N GLY A 84 -4.65 33.86 26.03
CA GLY A 84 -6.09 33.96 25.83
C GLY A 84 -6.45 35.04 24.81
N CYS A 85 -7.48 34.76 24.03
CA CYS A 85 -8.09 35.73 23.12
C CYS A 85 -8.72 36.87 23.94
N GLY A 86 -7.98 37.97 24.10
CA GLY A 86 -8.43 39.20 24.73
C GLY A 86 -9.39 39.96 23.83
N CYS A 87 -10.70 39.72 24.01
CA CYS A 87 -11.77 40.62 23.60
C CYS A 87 -12.83 40.72 24.72
N GLY A 88 -12.51 41.50 25.76
CA GLY A 88 -13.44 42.31 26.57
C GLY A 88 -14.36 41.62 27.60
N GLU A 89 -14.19 41.96 28.88
CA GLU A 89 -15.24 41.87 29.92
C GLU A 89 -15.83 43.27 30.22
N PRO A 90 -17.02 43.38 30.85
CA PRO A 90 -17.07 43.26 32.31
C PRO A 90 -18.19 42.34 32.84
N THR A 91 -17.82 41.46 33.79
CA THR A 91 -18.45 41.12 35.10
C THR A 91 -20.00 41.09 35.19
N GLU A 92 -20.69 40.12 35.80
CA GLU A 92 -20.46 39.52 37.13
C GLU A 92 -21.21 38.16 37.33
N THR A 93 -20.71 37.42 38.31
CA THR A 93 -21.39 36.54 39.28
C THR A 93 -21.55 35.04 38.99
N ALA A 94 -20.82 34.29 39.82
CA ALA A 94 -20.84 32.86 40.00
C ALA A 94 -22.19 32.28 40.46
N LYS A 95 -22.47 31.04 40.03
CA LYS A 95 -23.02 29.96 40.87
C LYS A 95 -22.75 28.56 40.24
N GLY A 96 -21.85 27.82 40.90
CA GLY A 96 -21.73 26.36 41.07
C GLY A 96 -22.20 25.32 40.03
N GLU A 97 -21.21 24.59 39.49
CA GLU A 97 -21.04 23.10 39.44
C GLU A 97 -22.09 22.15 38.78
N PRO A 98 -21.69 20.92 38.33
CA PRO A 98 -20.65 20.60 37.34
C PRO A 98 -21.06 19.47 36.35
N SER A 99 -20.19 19.22 35.36
CA SER A 99 -19.84 17.90 34.78
C SER A 99 -20.89 17.08 34.02
N GLN A 100 -20.74 17.00 32.69
CA GLN A 100 -20.88 15.72 31.97
C GLN A 100 -19.62 15.46 31.15
N THR A 101 -18.78 14.63 31.76
CA THR A 101 -17.66 13.90 31.19
C THR A 101 -18.20 12.83 30.24
N ALA A 102 -17.79 12.82 28.98
CA ALA A 102 -17.80 11.57 28.21
C ALA A 102 -16.67 10.70 28.76
N GLN A 103 -17.05 9.64 29.47
CA GLN A 103 -16.16 8.87 30.34
C GLN A 103 -15.37 7.79 29.57
N PRO A 104 -14.17 7.42 30.04
CA PRO A 104 -13.28 6.40 29.45
C PRO A 104 -13.84 4.96 29.36
N ARG A 105 -15.10 4.73 29.77
CA ARG A 105 -15.77 3.41 29.67
C ARG A 105 -16.21 3.09 28.24
N ASP A 106 -16.56 4.10 27.45
CA ASP A 106 -16.95 3.90 26.05
C ASP A 106 -15.77 3.48 25.18
N THR A 107 -14.57 3.97 25.51
CA THR A 107 -13.33 3.64 24.80
C THR A 107 -12.95 2.17 24.96
N MET A 108 -13.14 1.59 26.15
CA MET A 108 -12.82 0.18 26.41
C MET A 108 -13.84 -0.77 25.75
N MET A 109 -15.12 -0.38 25.70
CA MET A 109 -16.17 -1.13 24.98
C MET A 109 -15.91 -1.13 23.46
N GLN A 110 -15.48 0.01 22.90
CA GLN A 110 -15.16 0.13 21.46
C GLN A 110 -13.92 -0.68 21.07
N MET A 111 -12.89 -0.73 21.92
CA MET A 111 -11.70 -1.54 21.67
C MET A 111 -12.00 -3.05 21.73
N MET A 112 -12.90 -3.49 22.61
CA MET A 112 -13.34 -4.90 22.67
C MET A 112 -14.19 -5.31 21.47
N SER A 113 -14.99 -4.41 20.89
CA SER A 113 -15.71 -4.67 19.64
C SER A 113 -14.75 -4.91 18.46
N ASN A 114 -13.75 -4.06 18.30
CA ASN A 114 -12.80 -4.16 17.18
C ASN A 114 -11.91 -5.42 17.25
N MET A 115 -11.65 -5.97 18.44
CA MET A 115 -10.91 -7.24 18.59
C MET A 115 -11.75 -8.48 18.27
N MET A 116 -13.08 -8.43 18.42
CA MET A 116 -13.96 -9.55 18.08
C MET A 116 -14.22 -9.66 16.57
N ASP A 117 -14.29 -8.53 15.83
CA ASP A 117 -14.46 -8.54 14.37
C ASP A 117 -13.22 -9.00 13.60
N ALA A 118 -12.03 -8.83 14.19
CA ALA A 118 -10.77 -9.33 13.63
C ALA A 118 -10.57 -10.85 13.81
N CYS A 119 -11.44 -11.54 14.56
CA CYS A 119 -11.29 -12.95 14.93
C CYS A 119 -12.44 -13.89 14.53
N GLY A 120 -13.44 -13.46 13.74
CA GLY A 120 -14.41 -14.37 13.12
C GLY A 120 -15.06 -13.73 11.88
N SER A 121 -14.93 -14.26 10.66
CA SER A 121 -15.17 -15.65 10.23
C SER A 121 -14.67 -15.86 8.77
N PRO A 122 -14.63 -17.11 8.26
CA PRO A 122 -13.63 -17.59 7.30
C PRO A 122 -14.07 -17.58 5.82
N SER A 123 -13.11 -17.56 4.90
CA SER A 123 -13.09 -18.46 3.73
C SER A 123 -11.73 -18.49 2.98
N ASP A 124 -11.14 -19.68 2.98
CA ASP A 124 -10.43 -20.38 1.89
C ASP A 124 -9.35 -19.69 1.05
N SER A 125 -8.08 -20.07 1.27
CA SER A 125 -7.41 -21.11 0.45
C SER A 125 -5.91 -21.25 0.79
N ALA A 126 -5.48 -22.50 0.97
CA ALA A 126 -4.22 -22.97 1.51
C ALA A 126 -2.93 -22.62 0.71
N PRO A 127 -1.73 -22.67 1.35
CA PRO A 127 -0.45 -22.53 0.67
C PRO A 127 0.02 -23.88 0.10
N ASN A 128 0.26 -23.93 -1.21
CA ASN A 128 0.82 -25.12 -1.86
C ASN A 128 2.36 -25.10 -1.73
N ARG A 129 2.87 -25.90 -0.79
CA ARG A 129 4.29 -26.23 -0.62
C ARG A 129 4.58 -27.47 -1.46
N VAL A 130 5.23 -27.29 -2.61
CA VAL A 130 5.75 -28.43 -3.39
C VAL A 130 7.16 -28.74 -2.91
N GLU A 131 7.28 -29.85 -2.20
CA GLU A 131 8.56 -30.50 -1.92
C GLU A 131 9.14 -31.04 -3.23
N SER A 132 10.33 -30.57 -3.61
CA SER A 132 11.14 -31.13 -4.69
C SER A 132 11.78 -32.44 -4.24
N LYS A 133 11.03 -33.53 -4.36
CA LYS A 133 11.55 -34.90 -4.29
C LYS A 133 12.37 -35.17 -5.55
N LEU A 134 13.71 -35.13 -5.44
CA LEU A 134 14.60 -35.70 -6.44
C LEU A 134 14.32 -37.21 -6.52
N ALA A 135 13.65 -37.63 -7.59
CA ALA A 135 13.65 -39.00 -8.04
C ALA A 135 14.67 -39.14 -9.18
N ALA A 136 15.51 -40.15 -9.03
CA ALA A 136 16.53 -40.57 -9.98
C ALA A 136 15.98 -40.81 -11.39
N SER A 137 16.84 -40.62 -12.39
CA SER A 137 16.73 -41.33 -13.66
C SER A 137 18.10 -41.89 -14.04
N PRO A 138 18.17 -43.14 -14.54
CA PRO A 138 19.42 -43.82 -14.87
C PRO A 138 19.86 -43.49 -16.31
N ALA A 139 21.17 -43.42 -16.53
CA ALA A 139 21.75 -43.60 -17.86
C ALA A 139 22.97 -44.52 -17.75
N ALA A 140 22.81 -45.71 -18.31
CA ALA A 140 23.88 -46.52 -18.86
C ALA A 140 24.67 -45.70 -19.91
N GLY A 141 25.92 -45.96 -20.24
CA GLY A 141 26.80 -47.06 -19.89
C GLY A 141 28.25 -46.65 -20.16
N GLY A 142 29.19 -47.44 -19.65
CA GLY A 142 30.60 -47.20 -19.83
C GLY A 142 31.07 -47.47 -21.25
N ASP A 143 32.14 -46.79 -21.62
CA ASP A 143 33.18 -47.40 -22.43
C ASP A 143 34.55 -46.90 -21.96
N CYS A 144 35.46 -47.85 -21.84
CA CYS A 144 36.83 -47.70 -21.40
C CYS A 144 37.71 -47.53 -22.63
N GLY A 145 38.66 -46.60 -22.60
CA GLY A 145 39.64 -46.51 -23.69
C GLY A 145 40.79 -45.60 -23.37
N CYS A 146 41.78 -46.14 -22.66
CA CYS A 146 43.11 -45.54 -22.56
C CYS A 146 43.82 -45.66 -23.92
N ASN A 147 44.45 -44.57 -24.37
CA ASN A 147 45.66 -44.58 -25.20
C ASN A 147 46.50 -43.35 -24.85
#